data_AF-A0A9N9QJJ4-F1
#
_entry.id   AF-A0A9N9QJJ4-F1
#
_cell.length_a   1.000
_cell.length_b   1.000
_cell.length_c   1.000
_cell.angle_alpha   90.00
_cell.angle_beta   90.00
_cell.angle_gamma   90.00
#
_symmetry.space_group_name_H-M   'P 1'
#
loop_
_entity.id
_entity.type
_entity.pdbx_description
1 polymer ?
#
loop_
_entity_poly.entity_id
_entity_poly.type
_entity_poly.pdbx_seq_one_letter_code
_entity_poly.pdbx_strand_id
1 'polypeptide(L)'
;MSEIISKWILNRINYVADMTPEIFRVKTANGRLLSQLLHSYKIITTEDLNSLKKTDHLSDCKDNFTIINFWLNNLHVNLSEENIYDIVNGIGSASLDLFFRVLLELKDKTKFDVNDRKLIAQLGKIFYANKPSSDKDLEIINKKQTHIKYPSSVITEDDEELRDLDTRTYEELISLQNEARKIPKFVPDPKKVKQIINNLHKKRKMRQENNKLKKKLPKAKSEDDEVMRHQYSKQLIHTKTENEYKPKQQNFIEALESKDYEFDKQKLLYYLERERVQKLHKKIWNQKVKLKQQTINKFCNDALEDIVKISIETSKYKKRYRQEPSDGQMENLKKQFLSGGEIFKISAPKFDDVQEVPEEIITININRRSKIDEEGFENYMNHKGTWEQKKTANAFPVAPSSSFDAYYQLWLELHLSIPM
;
A
#
# COMPACT_ATOMS: atom_id res chain seq x y z
N MET A 1 -11.10 18.24 11.32
CA MET A 1 -11.01 17.69 9.94
C MET A 1 -11.62 18.65 8.93
N SER A 2 -12.86 19.12 9.15
CA SER A 2 -13.54 20.14 8.34
C SER A 2 -12.70 21.40 8.08
N GLU A 3 -12.08 21.99 9.10
CA GLU A 3 -11.23 23.19 8.92
C GLU A 3 -10.05 22.98 7.97
N ILE A 4 -9.44 21.78 8.01
CA ILE A 4 -8.29 21.43 7.15
C ILE A 4 -8.76 21.38 5.69
N ILE A 5 -9.90 20.71 5.44
CA ILE A 5 -10.49 20.62 4.11
C ILE A 5 -10.93 22.01 3.62
N SER A 6 -11.51 22.84 4.50
CA SER A 6 -11.94 24.20 4.14
C SER A 6 -10.76 25.08 3.73
N LYS A 7 -9.68 25.10 4.53
CA LYS A 7 -8.44 25.80 4.20
C LYS A 7 -7.83 25.29 2.90
N TRP A 8 -7.87 23.98 2.67
CA TRP A 8 -7.36 23.37 1.44
C TRP A 8 -8.16 23.80 0.20
N ILE A 9 -9.49 23.74 0.27
CA ILE A 9 -10.38 24.17 -0.82
C ILE A 9 -10.18 25.67 -1.08
N LEU A 10 -10.15 26.49 -0.04
CA LEU A 10 -9.91 27.93 -0.14
C LEU A 10 -8.58 28.24 -0.82
N ASN A 11 -7.49 27.60 -0.38
CA ASN A 11 -6.17 27.85 -0.94
C ASN A 11 -6.02 27.39 -2.40
N ARG A 12 -6.79 26.37 -2.84
CA ARG A 12 -6.63 25.78 -4.17
C ARG A 12 -7.55 26.38 -5.23
N ILE A 13 -8.81 26.62 -4.89
CA ILE A 13 -9.81 27.09 -5.85
C ILE A 13 -10.40 28.45 -5.46
N ASN A 14 -9.88 29.09 -4.40
CA ASN A 14 -10.36 30.36 -3.88
C ASN A 14 -11.87 30.36 -3.57
N TYR A 15 -12.35 29.23 -3.04
CA TYR A 15 -13.76 29.03 -2.70
C TYR A 15 -13.90 28.81 -1.19
N VAL A 16 -14.72 29.65 -0.55
CA VAL A 16 -15.07 29.51 0.87
C VAL A 16 -16.21 28.49 0.97
N ALA A 17 -15.88 27.25 1.32
CA ALA A 17 -16.86 26.20 1.53
C ALA A 17 -17.42 26.26 2.96
N ASP A 18 -18.74 26.29 3.09
CA ASP A 18 -19.42 26.05 4.36
C ASP A 18 -19.29 24.56 4.71
N MET A 19 -18.64 24.27 5.84
CA MET A 19 -18.34 22.91 6.28
C MET A 19 -19.43 22.32 7.18
N THR A 20 -20.55 23.03 7.38
CA THR A 20 -21.72 22.46 8.04
C THR A 20 -22.16 21.24 7.23
N PRO A 21 -22.22 20.02 7.81
CA PRO A 21 -22.44 18.78 7.06
C PRO A 21 -23.66 18.83 6.13
N GLU A 22 -24.72 19.52 6.55
CA GLU A 22 -25.96 19.68 5.79
C GLU A 22 -25.81 20.51 4.53
N ILE A 23 -24.96 21.53 4.55
CA ILE A 23 -24.71 22.43 3.43
C ILE A 23 -23.61 21.85 2.55
N PHE A 24 -22.54 21.34 3.17
CA PHE A 24 -21.40 20.75 2.47
C PHE A 24 -21.84 19.56 1.61
N ARG A 25 -22.74 18.69 2.11
CA ARG A 25 -23.29 17.57 1.33
C ARG A 25 -24.01 18.04 0.06
N VAL A 26 -24.86 19.07 0.16
CA VAL A 26 -25.63 19.56 -1.00
C VAL A 26 -24.69 20.16 -2.05
N LYS A 27 -23.66 20.90 -1.60
CA LYS A 27 -22.68 21.51 -2.50
C LYS A 27 -21.73 20.50 -3.15
N THR A 28 -21.54 19.32 -2.55
CA THR A 28 -20.61 18.29 -3.05
C THR A 28 -21.30 17.14 -3.78
N ALA A 29 -22.61 16.96 -3.62
CA ALA A 29 -23.39 15.86 -4.20
C ALA A 29 -23.36 15.82 -5.74
N ASN A 30 -23.12 16.95 -6.41
CA ASN A 30 -23.02 16.99 -7.88
C ASN A 30 -21.62 16.63 -8.41
N GLY A 31 -20.62 16.42 -7.53
CA GLY A 31 -19.24 16.09 -7.89
C GLY A 31 -18.45 17.24 -8.54
N ARG A 32 -19.06 18.40 -8.79
CA ARG A 32 -18.42 19.51 -9.52
C ARG A 32 -17.33 20.19 -8.71
N LEU A 33 -17.55 20.38 -7.41
CA LEU A 33 -16.55 20.97 -6.50
C LEU A 33 -15.27 20.10 -6.47
N LEU A 34 -15.44 18.78 -6.37
CA LEU A 34 -14.34 17.82 -6.37
C LEU A 34 -13.60 17.85 -7.71
N SER A 35 -14.34 17.95 -8.82
CA SER A 35 -13.76 18.00 -10.17
C SER A 35 -13.00 19.29 -10.43
N GLN A 36 -13.50 20.44 -9.97
CA GLN A 36 -12.77 21.72 -10.01
C GLN A 36 -11.47 21.64 -9.23
N LEU A 37 -11.52 20.98 -8.07
CA LEU A 37 -10.33 20.77 -7.26
C LEU A 37 -9.33 19.86 -7.98
N LEU A 38 -9.76 18.72 -8.53
CA LEU A 38 -8.89 17.83 -9.32
C LEU A 38 -8.32 18.53 -10.58
N HIS A 39 -9.10 19.40 -11.21
CA HIS A 39 -8.65 20.24 -12.32
C HIS A 39 -7.56 21.24 -11.89
N SER A 40 -7.63 21.81 -10.68
CA SER A 40 -6.57 22.69 -10.14
C SER A 40 -5.21 21.99 -10.01
N TYR A 41 -5.24 20.67 -9.80
CA TYR A 41 -4.05 19.81 -9.79
C TYR A 41 -3.66 19.29 -11.18
N LYS A 42 -4.38 19.68 -12.24
CA LYS A 42 -4.21 19.23 -13.63
C LYS A 42 -4.36 17.71 -13.79
N ILE A 43 -5.20 17.09 -12.97
CA ILE A 43 -5.51 15.65 -13.03
C ILE A 43 -6.62 15.42 -14.05
N ILE A 44 -7.69 16.20 -13.96
CA ILE A 44 -8.82 16.18 -14.90
C ILE A 44 -8.61 17.22 -16.00
N THR A 45 -9.00 16.92 -17.23
CA THR A 45 -8.94 17.87 -18.35
C THR A 45 -10.09 18.88 -18.31
N THR A 46 -9.94 20.00 -19.02
CA THR A 46 -11.03 20.99 -19.17
C THR A 46 -12.25 20.41 -19.87
N GLU A 47 -12.05 19.47 -20.80
CA GLU A 47 -13.13 18.80 -21.55
C GLU A 47 -13.97 17.93 -20.61
N ASP A 48 -13.30 17.13 -19.77
CA ASP A 48 -13.96 16.31 -18.76
C ASP A 48 -14.71 17.17 -17.74
N LEU A 49 -14.13 18.28 -17.30
CA LEU A 49 -14.80 19.22 -16.39
C LEU A 49 -16.06 19.84 -17.02
N ASN A 50 -16.01 20.15 -18.32
CA ASN A 50 -17.14 20.69 -19.06
C ASN A 50 -18.22 19.64 -19.38
N SER A 51 -17.85 18.36 -19.45
CA SER A 51 -18.79 17.25 -19.64
C SER A 51 -19.71 17.03 -18.42
N LEU A 52 -19.30 17.49 -17.24
CA LEU A 52 -20.09 17.34 -16.01
C LEU A 52 -21.30 18.27 -16.01
N LYS A 53 -22.49 17.67 -15.92
CA LYS A 53 -23.75 18.41 -15.87
C LYS A 53 -23.87 19.16 -14.55
N LYS A 54 -24.27 20.44 -14.62
CA LYS A 54 -24.60 21.26 -13.44
C LYS A 54 -26.07 21.05 -13.11
N THR A 55 -26.42 19.89 -12.56
CA THR A 55 -27.80 19.54 -12.17
C THR A 55 -27.78 18.99 -10.74
N ASP A 56 -28.93 19.08 -10.07
CA ASP A 56 -29.14 18.49 -8.74
C ASP A 56 -29.92 17.16 -8.84
N HIS A 57 -30.13 16.66 -10.06
CA HIS A 57 -30.81 15.39 -10.29
C HIS A 57 -29.90 14.21 -9.92
N LEU A 58 -30.38 13.34 -9.03
CA LEU A 58 -29.65 12.19 -8.50
C LEU A 58 -29.03 11.29 -9.59
N SER A 59 -29.72 11.10 -10.72
CA SER A 59 -29.21 10.31 -11.85
C SER A 59 -27.97 10.94 -12.47
N ASP A 60 -28.03 12.24 -12.77
CA ASP A 60 -26.89 12.97 -13.35
C ASP A 60 -25.73 13.08 -12.36
N CYS A 61 -26.02 13.22 -11.06
CA CYS A 61 -25.00 13.22 -10.01
C CYS A 61 -24.24 11.89 -9.98
N LYS A 62 -24.95 10.75 -10.10
CA LYS A 62 -24.32 9.43 -10.22
C LYS A 62 -23.44 9.36 -11.47
N ASP A 63 -23.92 9.79 -12.62
CA ASP A 63 -23.15 9.81 -13.86
C ASP A 63 -21.89 10.67 -13.73
N ASN A 64 -21.99 11.85 -13.12
CA ASN A 64 -20.84 12.71 -12.81
C ASN A 64 -19.82 11.96 -11.94
N PHE A 65 -20.26 11.23 -10.90
CA PHE A 65 -19.37 10.45 -10.06
C PHE A 65 -18.77 9.24 -10.76
N THR A 66 -19.41 8.64 -11.77
CA THR A 66 -18.76 7.58 -12.57
C THR A 66 -17.55 8.11 -13.33
N ILE A 67 -17.64 9.33 -13.89
CA ILE A 67 -16.53 10.00 -14.56
C ILE A 67 -15.44 10.34 -13.55
N ILE A 68 -15.81 10.91 -12.40
CA ILE A 68 -14.85 11.26 -11.34
C ILE A 68 -14.16 10.02 -10.77
N ASN A 69 -14.86 8.90 -10.61
CA ASN A 69 -14.31 7.65 -10.07
C ASN A 69 -13.18 7.10 -10.95
N PHE A 70 -13.27 7.26 -12.27
CA PHE A 70 -12.17 6.91 -13.18
C PHE A 70 -10.88 7.67 -12.82
N TRP A 71 -10.99 8.97 -12.54
CA TRP A 71 -9.85 9.81 -12.15
C TRP A 71 -9.36 9.52 -10.73
N LEU A 72 -10.27 9.23 -9.81
CA LEU A 72 -9.93 8.89 -8.43
C LEU A 72 -9.23 7.53 -8.31
N ASN A 73 -9.60 6.54 -9.12
CA ASN A 73 -8.89 5.26 -9.20
C ASN A 73 -7.43 5.43 -9.62
N ASN A 74 -7.13 6.41 -10.50
CA ASN A 74 -5.75 6.76 -10.86
C ASN A 74 -4.97 7.39 -9.70
N LEU A 75 -5.66 7.96 -8.71
CA LEU A 75 -5.08 8.46 -7.46
C LEU A 75 -5.05 7.39 -6.35
N HIS A 76 -5.40 6.14 -6.66
CA HIS A 76 -5.57 5.05 -5.68
C HIS A 76 -6.69 5.30 -4.66
N VAL A 77 -7.64 6.18 -4.97
CA VAL A 77 -8.85 6.41 -4.17
C VAL A 77 -10.00 5.65 -4.83
N ASN A 78 -10.27 4.44 -4.34
CA ASN A 78 -11.37 3.62 -4.87
C ASN A 78 -12.70 4.00 -4.21
N LEU A 79 -13.70 4.37 -5.02
CA LEU A 79 -15.08 4.55 -4.58
C LEU A 79 -15.93 3.33 -4.96
N SER A 80 -16.55 2.68 -3.98
CA SER A 80 -17.61 1.69 -4.19
C SER A 80 -18.92 2.38 -4.62
N GLU A 81 -19.82 1.62 -5.25
CA GLU A 81 -21.14 2.11 -5.63
C GLU A 81 -21.97 2.57 -4.42
N GLU A 82 -21.82 1.88 -3.28
CA GLU A 82 -22.43 2.27 -2.00
C GLU A 82 -21.93 3.65 -1.54
N ASN A 83 -20.62 3.91 -1.59
CA ASN A 83 -20.07 5.22 -1.23
C ASN A 83 -20.57 6.32 -2.18
N ILE A 84 -20.68 6.04 -3.48
CA ILE A 84 -21.25 6.99 -4.45
C ILE A 84 -22.71 7.28 -4.11
N TYR A 85 -23.49 6.24 -3.76
CA TYR A 85 -24.87 6.40 -3.32
C TYR A 85 -24.96 7.27 -2.06
N ASP A 86 -24.13 7.02 -1.05
CA ASP A 86 -24.12 7.80 0.19
C ASP A 86 -23.74 9.26 -0.04
N ILE A 87 -22.76 9.52 -0.90
CA ILE A 87 -22.35 10.89 -1.25
C ILE A 87 -23.45 11.62 -2.01
N VAL A 88 -24.05 10.98 -3.01
CA VAL A 88 -25.10 11.58 -3.85
C VAL A 88 -26.38 11.86 -3.05
N ASN A 89 -26.74 10.98 -2.11
CA ASN A 89 -27.87 11.19 -1.21
C ASN A 89 -27.54 12.06 0.01
N GLY A 90 -26.27 12.45 0.19
CA GLY A 90 -25.82 13.26 1.32
C GLY A 90 -26.02 12.56 2.66
N ILE A 91 -25.81 11.24 2.70
CA ILE A 91 -25.92 10.42 3.91
C ILE A 91 -24.63 10.56 4.73
N GLY A 92 -24.78 11.05 5.96
CA GLY A 92 -23.70 11.13 6.93
C GLY A 92 -22.52 12.02 6.51
N SER A 93 -21.31 11.57 6.79
CA SER A 93 -20.05 12.27 6.55
C SER A 93 -19.28 11.73 5.33
N ALA A 94 -19.92 10.95 4.46
CA ALA A 94 -19.28 10.27 3.33
C ALA A 94 -18.57 11.25 2.37
N SER A 95 -19.17 12.41 2.11
CA SER A 95 -18.56 13.45 1.28
C SER A 95 -17.29 14.05 1.92
N LEU A 96 -17.31 14.33 3.22
CA LEU A 96 -16.13 14.83 3.95
C LEU A 96 -15.01 13.79 3.97
N ASP A 97 -15.34 12.51 4.18
CA ASP A 97 -14.36 11.42 4.17
C ASP A 97 -13.70 11.28 2.79
N LEU A 98 -14.48 11.35 1.71
CA LEU A 98 -13.93 11.35 0.35
C LEU A 98 -12.94 12.52 0.14
N PHE A 99 -13.33 13.74 0.50
CA PHE A 99 -12.45 14.90 0.35
C PHE A 99 -11.18 14.77 1.20
N PHE A 100 -11.27 14.18 2.39
CA PHE A 100 -10.10 13.91 3.23
C PHE A 100 -9.15 12.89 2.61
N ARG A 101 -9.67 11.78 2.06
CA ARG A 101 -8.85 10.78 1.36
C ARG A 101 -8.13 11.37 0.14
N VAL A 102 -8.84 12.17 -0.65
CA VAL A 102 -8.26 12.87 -1.80
C VAL A 102 -7.20 13.88 -1.35
N LEU A 103 -7.44 14.62 -0.26
CA LEU A 103 -6.44 15.52 0.32
C LEU A 103 -5.15 14.78 0.69
N LEU A 104 -5.25 13.63 1.36
CA LEU A 104 -4.08 12.85 1.76
C LEU A 104 -3.25 12.40 0.54
N GLU A 105 -3.91 11.93 -0.51
CA GLU A 105 -3.25 11.50 -1.75
C GLU A 105 -2.61 12.65 -2.56
N LEU A 106 -3.12 13.87 -2.38
CA LEU A 106 -2.65 15.06 -3.11
C LEU A 106 -1.71 15.96 -2.29
N LYS A 107 -1.57 15.74 -0.98
CA LYS A 107 -0.75 16.58 -0.10
C LYS A 107 0.72 16.60 -0.52
N ASP A 108 1.23 15.45 -0.97
CA ASP A 108 2.63 15.30 -1.39
C ASP A 108 2.85 15.58 -2.88
N LYS A 109 1.77 15.56 -3.68
CA LYS A 109 1.79 15.73 -5.13
C LYS A 109 1.55 17.20 -5.50
N THR A 110 2.44 18.08 -5.05
CA THR A 110 2.32 19.53 -5.34
C THR A 110 2.47 19.87 -6.82
N LYS A 111 3.08 18.99 -7.62
CA LYS A 111 3.11 19.06 -9.09
C LYS A 111 3.09 17.62 -9.63
N PHE A 112 2.01 17.21 -10.30
CA PHE A 112 2.05 16.00 -11.13
C PHE A 112 3.12 16.19 -12.21
N ASP A 113 4.08 15.27 -12.28
CA ASP A 113 5.17 15.31 -13.25
C ASP A 113 4.59 15.19 -14.67
N VAL A 114 5.22 15.83 -15.64
CA VAL A 114 4.75 15.91 -17.04
C VAL A 114 4.62 14.52 -17.66
N ASN A 115 5.41 13.55 -17.19
CA ASN A 115 5.36 12.17 -17.63
C ASN A 115 4.09 11.44 -17.19
N ASP A 116 3.64 11.66 -15.95
CA ASP A 116 2.38 11.10 -15.45
C ASP A 116 1.20 11.65 -16.26
N ARG A 117 1.28 12.92 -16.69
CA ARG A 117 0.24 13.54 -17.52
C ARG A 117 0.08 12.90 -18.89
N LYS A 118 1.19 12.54 -19.56
CA LYS A 118 1.13 11.86 -20.87
C LYS A 118 0.50 10.48 -20.74
N LEU A 119 0.85 9.75 -19.69
CA LEU A 119 0.35 8.41 -19.42
C LEU A 119 -1.15 8.46 -19.08
N ILE A 120 -1.55 9.41 -18.23
CA ILE A 120 -2.94 9.65 -17.86
C ILE A 120 -3.78 10.09 -19.08
N ALA A 121 -3.28 11.01 -19.91
CA ALA A 121 -3.99 11.44 -21.13
C ALA A 121 -4.14 10.30 -22.16
N GLN A 122 -3.17 9.40 -22.25
CA GLN A 122 -3.27 8.19 -23.09
C GLN A 122 -4.32 7.23 -22.55
N LEU A 123 -4.37 7.01 -21.23
CA LEU A 123 -5.37 6.15 -20.59
C LEU A 123 -6.79 6.71 -20.73
N GLY A 124 -6.97 8.03 -20.61
CA GLY A 124 -8.27 8.69 -20.83
C GLY A 124 -8.79 8.45 -22.25
N LYS A 125 -7.95 8.60 -23.28
CA LYS A 125 -8.33 8.33 -24.68
C LYS A 125 -8.76 6.87 -24.90
N ILE A 126 -8.05 5.92 -24.29
CA ILE A 126 -8.39 4.49 -24.37
C ILE A 126 -9.73 4.21 -23.69
N PHE A 127 -9.99 4.83 -22.54
CA PHE A 127 -11.24 4.64 -21.82
C PHE A 127 -12.45 5.17 -22.61
N TYR A 128 -12.35 6.39 -23.15
CA TYR A 128 -13.45 6.97 -23.94
C TYR A 128 -13.65 6.28 -25.29
N ALA A 129 -12.60 5.77 -25.93
CA ALA A 129 -12.71 4.98 -27.16
C ALA A 129 -13.39 3.62 -26.94
N ASN A 130 -13.31 3.07 -25.72
CA ASN A 130 -13.89 1.77 -25.38
C ASN A 130 -15.20 1.88 -24.60
N LYS A 131 -15.80 3.08 -24.50
CA LYS A 131 -17.11 3.23 -23.87
C LYS A 131 -18.13 2.46 -24.74
N PRO A 132 -18.80 1.42 -24.20
CA PRO A 132 -19.79 0.67 -24.97
C PRO A 132 -20.87 1.64 -25.44
N SER A 133 -21.13 1.66 -26.74
CA SER A 133 -22.04 2.60 -27.39
C SER A 133 -23.51 2.17 -27.29
N SER A 134 -23.78 1.02 -26.66
CA SER A 134 -25.10 0.41 -26.55
C SER A 134 -25.31 -0.25 -25.19
N ASP A 135 -26.51 -0.08 -24.62
CA ASP A 135 -26.95 -0.72 -23.38
C ASP A 135 -26.85 -2.26 -23.42
N LYS A 136 -26.84 -2.86 -24.62
CA LYS A 136 -26.69 -4.32 -24.80
C LYS A 136 -25.29 -4.83 -24.43
N ASP A 137 -24.26 -4.00 -24.53
CA ASP A 137 -22.88 -4.41 -24.24
C ASP A 137 -22.62 -4.45 -22.72
N LEU A 138 -23.33 -3.64 -21.94
CA LEU A 138 -23.28 -3.64 -20.47
C LEU A 138 -23.89 -4.91 -19.87
N GLU A 139 -24.93 -5.47 -20.50
CA GLU A 139 -25.58 -6.71 -20.07
C GLU A 139 -24.66 -7.95 -20.22
N ILE A 140 -23.79 -7.94 -21.23
CA ILE A 140 -22.80 -9.00 -21.50
C ILE A 140 -21.65 -8.97 -20.48
N ILE A 141 -21.27 -7.78 -19.99
CA ILE A 141 -20.22 -7.61 -18.98
C ILE A 141 -20.71 -8.04 -17.59
N ASN A 142 -21.94 -7.67 -17.22
CA ASN A 142 -22.53 -8.05 -15.94
C ASN A 142 -22.79 -9.56 -15.81
N LYS A 143 -23.14 -10.25 -16.91
CA LYS A 143 -23.24 -11.72 -16.92
C LYS A 143 -21.91 -12.45 -16.72
N LYS A 144 -20.76 -11.78 -16.89
CA LYS A 144 -19.42 -12.38 -16.69
C LYS A 144 -18.88 -12.23 -15.26
N GLN A 145 -19.41 -11.31 -14.45
CA GLN A 145 -18.89 -11.06 -13.09
C GLN A 145 -19.48 -12.00 -12.01
N THR A 146 -20.63 -12.64 -12.25
CA THR A 146 -21.31 -13.49 -11.26
C THR A 146 -20.67 -14.87 -11.03
N HIS A 147 -19.58 -15.22 -11.71
CA HIS A 147 -18.95 -16.55 -11.63
C HIS A 147 -17.55 -16.59 -10.99
N ILE A 148 -17.08 -15.53 -10.32
CA ILE A 148 -15.80 -15.56 -9.62
C ILE A 148 -15.98 -16.13 -8.20
N LYS A 149 -15.93 -17.46 -8.06
CA LYS A 149 -15.71 -18.12 -6.76
C LYS A 149 -14.23 -18.01 -6.38
N TYR A 150 -13.95 -17.44 -5.20
CA TYR A 150 -12.62 -17.44 -4.61
C TYR A 150 -12.19 -18.89 -4.30
N PRO A 151 -10.97 -19.32 -4.67
CA PRO A 151 -10.47 -20.63 -4.27
C PRO A 151 -10.05 -20.58 -2.80
N SER A 152 -10.66 -21.43 -1.97
CA SER A 152 -10.13 -21.80 -0.66
C SER A 152 -8.69 -22.26 -0.83
N SER A 153 -7.75 -21.61 -0.14
CA SER A 153 -6.34 -21.98 -0.13
C SER A 153 -6.16 -23.33 0.54
N VAL A 154 -5.94 -24.36 -0.28
CA VAL A 154 -5.38 -25.64 0.15
C VAL A 154 -3.92 -25.38 0.53
N ILE A 155 -3.60 -25.55 1.80
CA ILE A 155 -2.22 -25.54 2.32
C ILE A 155 -1.59 -26.86 1.89
N THR A 156 -0.48 -26.81 1.17
CA THR A 156 0.29 -27.99 0.77
C THR A 156 1.27 -28.39 1.87
N GLU A 157 1.53 -29.69 2.00
CA GLU A 157 2.41 -30.30 3.02
C GLU A 157 3.86 -29.76 2.99
N ASP A 158 4.30 -29.15 1.89
CA ASP A 158 5.61 -28.48 1.78
C ASP A 158 5.72 -27.17 2.61
N ASP A 159 4.63 -26.67 3.21
CA ASP A 159 4.63 -25.51 4.11
C ASP A 159 4.86 -25.88 5.60
N GLU A 160 5.07 -27.17 5.94
CA GLU A 160 5.31 -27.60 7.33
C GLU A 160 6.73 -27.33 7.85
N GLU A 161 7.75 -27.24 6.99
CA GLU A 161 9.13 -26.89 7.41
C GLU A 161 9.31 -25.39 7.76
N LEU A 162 8.27 -24.55 7.56
CA LEU A 162 8.26 -23.14 7.99
C LEU A 162 7.45 -22.89 9.28
N ARG A 163 7.04 -23.95 9.98
CA ARG A 163 6.30 -23.89 11.26
C ARG A 163 7.19 -23.78 12.50
N ASP A 164 8.48 -23.46 12.37
CA ASP A 164 9.22 -22.95 13.50
C ASP A 164 8.72 -21.53 13.81
N LEU A 165 7.93 -21.46 14.88
CA LEU A 165 7.34 -20.26 15.46
C LEU A 165 8.42 -19.23 15.79
N ASP A 166 8.64 -18.29 14.88
CA ASP A 166 9.40 -17.08 15.18
C ASP A 166 8.51 -16.18 16.06
N THR A 167 8.59 -16.36 17.38
CA THR A 167 7.93 -15.53 18.42
C THR A 167 8.55 -14.14 18.57
N ARG A 168 9.34 -13.70 17.58
CA ARG A 168 10.14 -12.49 17.70
C ARG A 168 9.24 -11.26 17.80
N THR A 169 9.51 -10.46 18.80
CA THR A 169 8.83 -9.18 19.02
C THR A 169 9.15 -8.20 17.88
N TYR A 170 8.31 -7.18 17.70
CA TYR A 170 8.55 -6.14 16.69
C TYR A 170 9.91 -5.44 16.88
N GLU A 171 10.35 -5.31 18.14
CA GLU A 171 11.64 -4.74 18.50
C GLU A 171 12.81 -5.61 18.03
N GLU A 172 12.67 -6.94 18.11
CA GLU A 172 13.64 -7.90 17.56
C GLU A 172 13.67 -7.86 16.02
N LEU A 173 12.54 -7.61 15.35
CA LEU A 173 12.54 -7.43 13.89
C LEU A 173 13.29 -6.14 13.48
N ILE A 174 13.18 -5.07 14.25
CA ILE A 174 13.93 -3.82 14.02
C ILE A 174 15.42 -4.03 14.32
N SER A 175 15.77 -4.75 15.39
CA SER A 175 17.17 -5.04 15.72
C SER A 175 17.83 -5.89 14.62
N LEU A 176 17.14 -6.93 14.12
CA LEU A 176 17.60 -7.75 12.99
C LEU A 176 17.75 -6.92 11.72
N GLN A 177 16.86 -5.96 11.47
CA GLN A 177 16.99 -5.05 10.33
C GLN A 177 18.24 -4.16 10.46
N ASN A 178 18.53 -3.67 11.65
CA ASN A 178 19.71 -2.85 11.92
C ASN A 178 21.01 -3.68 11.89
N GLU A 179 20.98 -4.91 12.38
CA GLU A 179 22.10 -5.86 12.23
C GLU A 179 22.34 -6.21 10.77
N ALA A 180 21.30 -6.47 9.99
CA ALA A 180 21.41 -6.72 8.56
C ALA A 180 22.01 -5.54 7.77
N ARG A 181 21.88 -4.30 8.28
CA ARG A 181 22.53 -3.11 7.72
C ARG A 181 24.02 -3.01 8.10
N LYS A 182 24.44 -3.61 9.22
CA LYS A 182 25.85 -3.65 9.66
C LYS A 182 26.66 -4.73 8.95
N ILE A 183 26.00 -5.74 8.38
CA ILE A 183 26.68 -6.76 7.57
C ILE A 183 27.36 -6.06 6.38
N PRO A 184 28.68 -6.25 6.18
CA PRO A 184 29.39 -5.61 5.07
C PRO A 184 28.75 -5.97 3.73
N LYS A 185 28.77 -5.02 2.79
CA LYS A 185 28.26 -5.22 1.42
C LYS A 185 28.77 -6.55 0.89
N PHE A 186 27.85 -7.40 0.44
CA PHE A 186 28.12 -8.75 -0.03
C PHE A 186 29.31 -8.77 -1.01
N VAL A 187 30.40 -9.41 -0.60
CA VAL A 187 31.53 -9.71 -1.46
C VAL A 187 31.26 -11.09 -2.07
N PRO A 188 30.91 -11.19 -3.37
CA PRO A 188 30.60 -12.48 -3.97
C PRO A 188 31.82 -13.39 -3.95
N ASP A 189 31.66 -14.57 -3.34
CA ASP A 189 32.65 -15.65 -3.40
C ASP A 189 32.76 -16.13 -4.87
N PRO A 190 33.93 -15.97 -5.52
CA PRO A 190 34.09 -16.27 -6.94
C PRO A 190 33.81 -17.74 -7.27
N LYS A 191 34.02 -18.65 -6.31
CA LYS A 191 33.73 -20.09 -6.50
C LYS A 191 32.24 -20.37 -6.53
N LYS A 192 31.46 -19.72 -5.64
CA LYS A 192 29.99 -19.83 -5.63
C LYS A 192 29.37 -19.20 -6.88
N VAL A 193 29.90 -18.07 -7.34
CA VAL A 193 29.47 -17.45 -8.60
C VAL A 193 29.70 -18.41 -9.78
N LYS A 194 30.87 -19.04 -9.88
CA LYS A 194 31.17 -20.02 -10.94
C LYS A 194 30.25 -21.26 -10.89
N GLN A 195 29.93 -21.76 -9.70
CA GLN A 195 28.95 -22.86 -9.53
C GLN A 195 27.54 -22.45 -9.96
N ILE A 196 27.10 -21.23 -9.62
CA ILE A 196 25.80 -20.70 -10.04
C ILE A 196 25.74 -20.58 -11.57
N ILE A 197 26.79 -20.09 -12.21
CA ILE A 197 26.90 -19.99 -13.68
C ILE A 197 26.80 -21.39 -14.32
N ASN A 198 27.54 -22.38 -13.80
CA ASN A 198 27.47 -23.76 -14.30
C ASN A 198 26.07 -24.38 -14.15
N ASN A 199 25.39 -24.13 -13.03
CA ASN A 199 24.02 -24.60 -12.79
C ASN A 199 23.01 -23.92 -13.75
N LEU A 200 23.20 -22.64 -14.05
CA LEU A 200 22.40 -21.92 -15.05
C LEU A 200 22.59 -22.49 -16.46
N HIS A 201 23.82 -22.80 -16.87
CA HIS A 201 24.09 -23.47 -18.14
C HIS A 201 23.43 -24.85 -18.23
N LYS A 202 23.54 -25.67 -17.17
CA LYS A 202 22.89 -26.99 -17.11
C LYS A 202 21.36 -26.88 -17.22
N LYS A 203 20.76 -25.93 -16.51
CA LYS A 203 19.31 -25.65 -16.58
C LYS A 203 18.86 -25.15 -17.96
N ARG A 204 19.70 -24.36 -18.66
CA ARG A 204 19.47 -23.90 -20.04
C ARG A 204 19.46 -25.09 -21.01
N LYS A 205 20.41 -26.01 -20.88
CA LYS A 205 20.48 -27.24 -21.69
C LYS A 205 19.24 -28.12 -21.52
N MET A 206 18.82 -28.37 -20.27
CA MET A 206 17.60 -29.15 -19.97
C MET A 206 16.33 -28.49 -20.54
N ARG A 207 16.21 -27.16 -20.52
CA ARG A 207 15.07 -26.45 -21.13
C ARG A 207 15.04 -26.59 -22.65
N GLN A 208 16.20 -26.53 -23.31
CA GLN A 208 16.28 -26.73 -24.75
C GLN A 208 15.90 -28.16 -25.14
N GLU A 209 16.33 -29.16 -24.36
CA GLU A 209 15.94 -30.56 -24.55
C GLU A 209 14.44 -30.77 -24.32
N ASN A 210 13.86 -30.22 -23.24
CA ASN A 210 12.42 -30.27 -22.98
C ASN A 210 11.59 -29.58 -24.06
N ASN A 211 12.06 -28.46 -24.62
CA ASN A 211 11.37 -27.80 -25.73
C ASN A 211 11.44 -28.62 -27.03
N LYS A 212 12.55 -29.33 -27.28
CA LYS A 212 12.66 -30.27 -28.40
C LYS A 212 11.71 -31.46 -28.21
N LEU A 213 11.56 -31.97 -26.99
CA LEU A 213 10.62 -33.06 -26.66
C LEU A 213 9.16 -32.61 -26.79
N LYS A 214 8.80 -31.43 -26.29
CA LYS A 214 7.45 -30.85 -26.44
C LYS A 214 7.05 -30.64 -27.91
N LYS A 215 8.00 -30.32 -28.80
CA LYS A 215 7.74 -30.23 -30.25
C LYS A 215 7.46 -31.58 -30.91
N LYS A 216 7.85 -32.69 -30.28
CA LYS A 216 7.68 -34.05 -30.82
C LYS A 216 6.43 -34.77 -30.30
N LEU A 217 5.71 -34.23 -29.32
CA LEU A 217 4.50 -34.84 -28.77
C LEU A 217 3.29 -34.52 -29.66
N PRO A 218 2.61 -35.53 -30.25
CA PRO A 218 1.37 -35.33 -30.98
C PRO A 218 0.27 -34.85 -30.01
N LYS A 219 -0.52 -33.87 -30.45
CA LYS A 219 -1.65 -33.32 -29.70
C LYS A 219 -2.80 -34.33 -29.69
N ALA A 220 -2.81 -35.24 -28.72
CA ALA A 220 -4.00 -36.04 -28.42
C ALA A 220 -5.08 -35.15 -27.82
N LYS A 221 -6.30 -35.25 -28.35
CA LYS A 221 -7.50 -34.54 -27.88
C LYS A 221 -8.36 -35.56 -27.13
N SER A 222 -8.68 -35.31 -25.86
CA SER A 222 -9.83 -35.93 -25.20
C SER A 222 -10.46 -34.96 -24.19
N GLU A 223 -11.76 -35.11 -23.96
CA GLU A 223 -12.67 -34.08 -23.43
C GLU A 223 -12.56 -33.81 -21.92
N ASP A 224 -11.71 -34.53 -21.18
CA ASP A 224 -11.29 -34.15 -19.81
C ASP A 224 -10.39 -32.88 -19.77
N ASP A 225 -10.02 -32.40 -20.96
CA ASP A 225 -9.13 -31.27 -21.14
C ASP A 225 -9.72 -29.92 -20.72
N GLU A 226 -11.03 -29.70 -20.53
CA GLU A 226 -11.52 -28.32 -20.28
C GLU A 226 -11.26 -27.80 -18.86
N VAL A 227 -11.39 -28.65 -17.84
CA VAL A 227 -11.04 -28.30 -16.45
C VAL A 227 -9.53 -28.18 -16.29
N MET A 228 -8.79 -29.09 -16.94
CA MET A 228 -7.34 -29.01 -17.07
C MET A 228 -6.91 -27.79 -17.87
N ARG A 229 -7.59 -27.41 -18.97
CA ARG A 229 -7.31 -26.20 -19.76
C ARG A 229 -7.53 -24.93 -18.96
N HIS A 230 -8.45 -24.90 -17.98
CA HIS A 230 -8.62 -23.70 -17.17
C HIS A 230 -7.48 -23.52 -16.15
N GLN A 231 -7.08 -24.59 -15.45
CA GLN A 231 -5.88 -24.57 -14.60
C GLN A 231 -4.58 -24.39 -15.41
N TYR A 232 -4.45 -25.08 -16.54
CA TYR A 232 -3.35 -24.89 -17.49
C TYR A 232 -3.39 -23.52 -18.14
N SER A 233 -4.53 -22.87 -18.37
CA SER A 233 -4.56 -21.52 -18.95
C SER A 233 -4.07 -20.49 -17.93
N LYS A 234 -4.44 -20.62 -16.65
CA LYS A 234 -3.87 -19.79 -15.57
C LYS A 234 -2.37 -20.03 -15.42
N GLN A 235 -1.92 -21.28 -15.44
CA GLN A 235 -0.50 -21.62 -15.45
C GLN A 235 0.20 -21.22 -16.77
N LEU A 236 -0.48 -21.20 -17.91
CA LEU A 236 0.02 -20.76 -19.22
C LEU A 236 0.09 -19.26 -19.32
N ILE A 237 -0.78 -18.49 -18.66
CA ILE A 237 -0.67 -17.04 -18.58
C ILE A 237 0.50 -16.67 -17.67
N HIS A 238 0.66 -17.35 -16.53
CA HIS A 238 1.84 -17.16 -15.69
C HIS A 238 3.14 -17.63 -16.35
N THR A 239 3.13 -18.76 -17.06
CA THR A 239 4.31 -19.24 -17.79
C THR A 239 4.54 -18.52 -19.10
N LYS A 240 3.53 -17.96 -19.80
CA LYS A 240 3.73 -17.10 -20.98
C LYS A 240 4.27 -15.75 -20.58
N THR A 241 3.76 -15.13 -19.52
CA THR A 241 4.36 -13.92 -18.96
C THR A 241 5.79 -14.22 -18.50
N GLU A 242 6.02 -15.26 -17.69
CA GLU A 242 7.39 -15.64 -17.32
C GLU A 242 8.28 -16.03 -18.50
N ASN A 243 7.78 -16.71 -19.54
CA ASN A 243 8.56 -17.15 -20.71
C ASN A 243 8.72 -16.05 -21.77
N GLU A 244 7.98 -14.95 -21.71
CA GLU A 244 8.24 -13.73 -22.50
C GLU A 244 9.17 -12.77 -21.75
N TYR A 245 9.07 -12.70 -20.42
CA TYR A 245 9.98 -11.90 -19.60
C TYR A 245 11.36 -12.54 -19.45
N LYS A 246 11.48 -13.87 -19.34
CA LYS A 246 12.77 -14.58 -19.23
C LYS A 246 13.71 -14.38 -20.43
N PRO A 247 13.28 -14.48 -21.71
CA PRO A 247 14.17 -14.23 -22.85
C PRO A 247 14.47 -12.75 -23.00
N LYS A 248 13.56 -11.83 -22.64
CA LYS A 248 13.87 -10.38 -22.62
C LYS A 248 14.90 -10.04 -21.54
N GLN A 249 14.81 -10.67 -20.37
CA GLN A 249 15.83 -10.56 -19.31
C GLN A 249 17.14 -11.24 -19.72
N GLN A 250 17.10 -12.41 -20.37
CA GLN A 250 18.30 -13.09 -20.85
C GLN A 250 18.98 -12.33 -21.98
N ASN A 251 18.24 -11.78 -22.93
CA ASN A 251 18.78 -10.94 -24.00
C ASN A 251 19.30 -9.60 -23.45
N PHE A 252 18.68 -9.07 -22.38
CA PHE A 252 19.21 -7.90 -21.67
C PHE A 252 20.51 -8.24 -20.94
N ILE A 253 20.60 -9.40 -20.29
CA ILE A 253 21.82 -9.88 -19.63
C ILE A 253 22.93 -10.16 -20.66
N GLU A 254 22.63 -10.87 -21.77
CA GLU A 254 23.58 -11.14 -22.86
C GLU A 254 24.02 -9.85 -23.58
N ALA A 255 23.13 -8.86 -23.73
CA ALA A 255 23.47 -7.56 -24.30
C ALA A 255 24.34 -6.70 -23.36
N LEU A 256 24.16 -6.82 -22.04
CA LEU A 256 25.03 -6.21 -21.04
C LEU A 256 26.43 -6.83 -21.09
N GLU A 257 26.52 -8.17 -21.08
CA GLU A 257 27.79 -8.92 -21.12
C GLU A 257 28.66 -8.61 -22.37
N SER A 258 28.06 -8.12 -23.46
CA SER A 258 28.75 -7.79 -24.71
C SER A 258 29.32 -6.37 -24.81
N LYS A 259 28.99 -5.45 -23.88
CA LYS A 259 29.43 -4.04 -23.92
C LYS A 259 30.10 -3.63 -22.62
N ASP A 260 31.44 -3.54 -22.65
CA ASP A 260 32.34 -2.99 -21.62
C ASP A 260 32.35 -3.68 -20.24
N TYR A 261 33.31 -4.59 -20.08
CA TYR A 261 33.49 -5.50 -18.93
C TYR A 261 33.65 -4.81 -17.55
N GLU A 262 34.01 -3.52 -17.51
CA GLU A 262 34.24 -2.80 -16.24
C GLU A 262 33.05 -1.94 -15.78
N PHE A 263 32.27 -1.37 -16.71
CA PHE A 263 31.07 -0.59 -16.36
C PHE A 263 29.92 -1.50 -15.87
N ASP A 264 29.98 -2.79 -16.24
CA ASP A 264 28.90 -3.74 -16.04
C ASP A 264 28.84 -4.38 -14.64
N LYS A 265 29.98 -4.43 -13.92
CA LYS A 265 30.01 -5.01 -12.57
C LYS A 265 29.18 -4.20 -11.57
N GLN A 266 29.24 -2.86 -11.64
CA GLN A 266 28.44 -1.99 -10.76
C GLN A 266 26.95 -2.08 -11.08
N LYS A 267 26.60 -2.16 -12.37
CA LYS A 267 25.23 -2.31 -12.84
C LYS A 267 24.63 -3.67 -12.47
N LEU A 268 25.42 -4.74 -12.59
CA LEU A 268 25.04 -6.08 -12.13
C LEU A 268 24.82 -6.10 -10.60
N LEU A 269 25.72 -5.50 -9.83
CA LEU A 269 25.56 -5.36 -8.37
C LEU A 269 24.29 -4.59 -8.01
N TYR A 270 23.97 -3.53 -8.75
CA TYR A 270 22.71 -2.79 -8.58
C TYR A 270 21.48 -3.67 -8.80
N TYR A 271 21.44 -4.47 -9.88
CA TYR A 271 20.30 -5.36 -10.13
C TYR A 271 20.17 -6.49 -9.09
N LEU A 272 21.30 -7.06 -8.65
CA LEU A 272 21.30 -8.05 -7.56
C LEU A 272 20.78 -7.45 -6.26
N GLU A 273 21.22 -6.24 -5.91
CA GLU A 273 20.76 -5.54 -4.71
C GLU A 273 19.28 -5.17 -4.81
N ARG A 274 18.82 -4.72 -5.99
CA ARG A 274 17.39 -4.47 -6.24
C ARG A 274 16.55 -5.72 -6.07
N GLU A 275 16.97 -6.87 -6.59
CA GLU A 275 16.27 -8.14 -6.37
C GLU A 275 16.26 -8.56 -4.89
N ARG A 276 17.39 -8.37 -4.18
CA ARG A 276 17.49 -8.63 -2.75
C ARG A 276 16.50 -7.79 -1.96
N VAL A 277 16.42 -6.49 -2.26
CA VAL A 277 15.47 -5.55 -1.64
C VAL A 277 14.03 -5.93 -1.95
N GLN A 278 13.71 -6.31 -3.19
CA GLN A 278 12.37 -6.79 -3.54
C GLN A 278 11.97 -8.06 -2.78
N LYS A 279 12.90 -9.03 -2.65
CA LYS A 279 12.68 -10.25 -1.85
C LYS A 279 12.45 -9.91 -0.38
N LEU A 280 13.23 -8.98 0.18
CA LEU A 280 13.04 -8.51 1.56
C LEU A 280 11.68 -7.81 1.75
N HIS A 281 11.28 -6.92 0.84
CA HIS A 281 9.96 -6.30 0.85
C HIS A 281 8.83 -7.34 0.82
N LYS A 282 8.95 -8.37 -0.03
CA LYS A 282 7.96 -9.46 -0.07
C LYS A 282 7.91 -10.23 1.24
N LYS A 283 9.06 -10.53 1.87
CA LYS A 283 9.13 -11.18 3.19
C LYS A 283 8.47 -10.34 4.29
N ILE A 284 8.81 -9.05 4.37
CA ILE A 284 8.24 -8.11 5.35
C ILE A 284 6.73 -7.99 5.14
N TRP A 285 6.27 -7.89 3.90
CA TRP A 285 4.84 -7.82 3.58
C TRP A 285 4.11 -9.10 4.00
N ASN A 286 4.65 -10.28 3.69
CA ASN A 286 4.08 -11.56 4.13
C ASN A 286 4.00 -11.64 5.66
N GLN A 287 5.04 -11.20 6.37
CA GLN A 287 5.04 -11.15 7.85
C GLN A 287 3.97 -10.19 8.38
N LYS A 288 3.82 -9.00 7.79
CA LYS A 288 2.75 -8.04 8.17
C LYS A 288 1.36 -8.64 7.97
N VAL A 289 1.14 -9.35 6.86
CA VAL A 289 -0.13 -10.03 6.59
C VAL A 289 -0.37 -11.14 7.62
N LYS A 290 0.65 -11.94 7.95
CA LYS A 290 0.56 -12.99 8.99
C LYS A 290 0.23 -12.42 10.36
N LEU A 291 0.90 -11.34 10.78
CA LEU A 291 0.62 -10.66 12.05
C LEU A 291 -0.79 -10.07 12.07
N LYS A 292 -1.25 -9.46 10.96
CA LYS A 292 -2.62 -8.97 10.86
C LYS A 292 -3.63 -10.12 11.02
N GLN A 293 -3.40 -11.26 10.36
CA GLN A 293 -4.26 -12.43 10.53
C GLN A 293 -4.25 -12.95 11.98
N GLN A 294 -3.09 -13.00 12.62
CA GLN A 294 -2.97 -13.40 14.03
C GLN A 294 -3.72 -12.46 14.96
N THR A 295 -3.64 -11.13 14.75
CA THR A 295 -4.41 -10.16 15.53
C THR A 295 -5.92 -10.34 15.35
N ILE A 296 -6.38 -10.54 14.11
CA ILE A 296 -7.81 -10.81 13.83
C ILE A 296 -8.25 -12.09 14.53
N ASN A 297 -7.48 -13.18 14.40
CA ASN A 297 -7.80 -14.44 15.06
C ASN A 297 -7.84 -14.29 16.59
N LYS A 298 -6.91 -13.51 17.16
CA LYS A 298 -6.91 -13.19 18.60
C LYS A 298 -8.20 -12.45 18.99
N PHE A 299 -8.58 -11.39 18.27
CA PHE A 299 -9.82 -10.67 18.54
C PHE A 299 -11.06 -11.57 18.41
N CYS A 300 -11.11 -12.45 17.42
CA CYS A 300 -12.21 -13.41 17.28
C CYS A 300 -12.27 -14.40 18.45
N ASN A 301 -11.12 -14.91 18.90
CA ASN A 301 -11.06 -15.81 20.05
C ASN A 301 -11.47 -15.11 21.34
N ASP A 302 -10.98 -13.90 21.58
CA ASP A 302 -11.34 -13.09 22.76
C ASP A 302 -12.86 -12.82 22.77
N ALA A 303 -13.44 -12.44 21.62
CA ALA A 303 -14.89 -12.22 21.50
C ALA A 303 -15.71 -13.51 21.71
N LEU A 304 -15.24 -14.66 21.22
CA LEU A 304 -15.88 -15.95 21.46
C LEU A 304 -15.84 -16.33 22.94
N GLU A 305 -14.71 -16.12 23.61
CA GLU A 305 -14.55 -16.36 25.04
C GLU A 305 -15.53 -15.51 25.85
N ASP A 306 -15.68 -14.24 25.49
CA ASP A 306 -16.62 -13.32 26.10
C ASP A 306 -18.10 -13.73 25.89
N ILE A 307 -18.47 -14.19 24.69
CA ILE A 307 -19.81 -14.74 24.42
C ILE A 307 -20.08 -15.99 25.27
N VAL A 308 -19.09 -16.87 25.41
CA VAL A 308 -19.19 -18.06 26.26
C VAL A 308 -19.37 -17.66 27.73
N LYS A 309 -18.61 -16.68 28.23
CA LYS A 309 -18.76 -16.15 29.60
C LYS A 309 -20.16 -15.58 29.84
N ILE A 310 -20.68 -14.75 28.93
CA ILE A 310 -22.05 -14.22 29.01
C ILE A 310 -23.05 -15.37 29.08
N SER A 311 -22.90 -16.39 28.22
CA SER A 311 -23.80 -17.55 28.18
C SER A 311 -23.78 -18.34 29.49
N ILE A 312 -22.61 -18.54 30.09
CA ILE A 312 -22.45 -19.18 31.39
C ILE A 312 -23.15 -18.37 32.48
N GLU A 313 -22.99 -17.06 32.52
CA GLU A 313 -23.61 -16.20 33.53
C GLU A 313 -25.12 -16.09 33.38
N THR A 314 -25.64 -16.00 32.15
CA THR A 314 -27.08 -16.10 31.87
C THR A 314 -27.64 -17.44 32.37
N SER A 315 -26.93 -18.54 32.16
CA SER A 315 -27.32 -19.88 32.65
C SER A 315 -27.32 -19.96 34.18
N LYS A 316 -26.28 -19.44 34.85
CA LYS A 316 -26.20 -19.35 36.31
C LYS A 316 -27.33 -18.51 36.90
N TYR A 317 -27.64 -17.37 36.29
CA TYR A 317 -28.76 -16.51 36.69
C TYR A 317 -30.08 -17.27 36.61
N LYS A 318 -30.36 -17.92 35.46
CA LYS A 318 -31.57 -18.71 35.24
C LYS A 318 -31.72 -19.83 36.25
N LYS A 319 -30.63 -20.51 36.61
CA LYS A 319 -30.63 -21.56 37.64
C LYS A 319 -30.94 -21.01 39.04
N ARG A 320 -30.42 -19.83 39.39
CA ARG A 320 -30.57 -19.22 40.72
C ARG A 320 -31.97 -18.65 40.96
N TYR A 321 -32.53 -17.97 39.96
CA TYR A 321 -33.81 -17.24 40.10
C TYR A 321 -34.99 -17.95 39.44
N ARG A 322 -34.75 -19.04 38.69
CA ARG A 322 -35.76 -19.75 37.86
C ARG A 322 -36.48 -18.83 36.88
N GLN A 323 -35.88 -17.71 36.54
CA GLN A 323 -36.38 -16.69 35.61
C GLN A 323 -35.25 -16.27 34.67
N GLU A 324 -35.60 -15.80 33.48
CA GLU A 324 -34.62 -15.23 32.56
C GLU A 324 -34.19 -13.83 33.04
N PRO A 325 -32.94 -13.41 32.79
CA PRO A 325 -32.49 -12.07 33.15
C PRO A 325 -33.37 -11.03 32.46
N SER A 326 -33.67 -9.94 33.16
CA SER A 326 -34.49 -8.88 32.59
C SER A 326 -33.80 -8.23 31.40
N ASP A 327 -34.58 -7.66 30.48
CA ASP A 327 -34.03 -7.00 29.28
C ASP A 327 -32.98 -5.94 29.61
N GLY A 328 -33.17 -5.20 30.72
CA GLY A 328 -32.19 -4.22 31.19
C GLY A 328 -30.86 -4.83 31.64
N GLN A 329 -30.87 -6.02 32.24
CA GLN A 329 -29.65 -6.75 32.59
C GLN A 329 -28.93 -7.25 31.34
N MET A 330 -29.69 -7.77 30.36
CA MET A 330 -29.14 -8.19 29.07
C MET A 330 -28.56 -7.00 28.29
N GLU A 331 -29.19 -5.83 28.33
CA GLU A 331 -28.69 -4.63 27.70
C GLU A 331 -27.37 -4.15 28.35
N ASN A 332 -27.25 -4.26 29.68
CA ASN A 332 -26.00 -3.95 30.37
C ASN A 332 -24.87 -4.91 29.98
N LEU A 333 -25.13 -6.21 29.88
CA LEU A 333 -24.15 -7.20 29.40
C LEU A 333 -23.73 -6.91 27.95
N LYS A 334 -24.68 -6.55 27.08
CA LYS A 334 -24.40 -6.11 25.70
C LYS A 334 -23.53 -4.86 25.67
N LYS A 335 -23.83 -3.85 26.52
CA LYS A 335 -23.03 -2.63 26.63
C LYS A 335 -21.60 -2.92 27.10
N GLN A 336 -21.42 -3.84 28.04
CA GLN A 336 -20.09 -4.26 28.51
C GLN A 336 -19.31 -5.01 27.42
N PHE A 337 -19.95 -5.92 26.69
CA PHE A 337 -19.34 -6.60 25.53
C PHE A 337 -18.88 -5.60 24.46
N LEU A 338 -19.74 -4.64 24.11
CA LEU A 338 -19.44 -3.64 23.08
C LEU A 338 -18.39 -2.62 23.52
N SER A 339 -18.26 -2.33 24.81
CA SER A 339 -17.24 -1.41 25.33
C SER A 339 -15.85 -2.03 25.39
N GLY A 340 -15.71 -3.33 25.15
CA GLY A 340 -14.45 -4.07 25.28
C GLY A 340 -13.93 -4.11 26.73
N GLY A 341 -14.79 -3.82 27.71
CA GLY A 341 -14.46 -4.00 29.11
C GLY A 341 -14.54 -5.47 29.48
N GLU A 342 -13.68 -5.92 30.41
CA GLU A 342 -13.79 -7.25 31.01
C GLU A 342 -15.21 -7.45 31.57
N ILE A 343 -16.02 -8.26 30.88
CA ILE A 343 -17.47 -8.42 31.11
C ILE A 343 -17.76 -8.90 32.53
N PHE A 344 -16.81 -9.64 33.09
CA PHE A 344 -16.84 -10.07 34.47
C PHE A 344 -15.47 -9.85 35.07
N LYS A 345 -15.22 -8.62 35.55
CA LYS A 345 -14.36 -8.46 36.72
C LYS A 345 -15.04 -9.17 37.88
N ILE A 346 -14.93 -10.50 37.91
CA ILE A 346 -15.00 -11.21 39.17
C ILE A 346 -13.88 -10.54 39.96
N SER A 347 -14.27 -9.64 40.86
CA SER A 347 -13.40 -9.23 41.95
C SER A 347 -13.12 -10.52 42.72
N ALA A 348 -12.19 -11.33 42.22
CA ALA A 348 -11.44 -12.21 43.09
C ALA A 348 -11.00 -11.30 44.24
N PRO A 349 -11.28 -11.64 45.50
CA PRO A 349 -10.76 -10.88 46.62
C PRO A 349 -9.28 -10.68 46.32
N LYS A 350 -8.87 -9.41 46.18
CA LYS A 350 -7.49 -9.05 45.91
C LYS A 350 -6.70 -9.62 47.08
N PHE A 351 -6.12 -10.79 46.89
CA PHE A 351 -4.91 -11.12 47.60
C PHE A 351 -3.88 -10.20 46.96
N ASP A 352 -3.38 -9.27 47.76
CA ASP A 352 -2.28 -8.38 47.41
C ASP A 352 -1.00 -9.20 47.21
N ASP A 353 -0.98 -10.04 46.18
CA ASP A 353 0.28 -10.52 45.62
C ASP A 353 0.78 -9.41 44.71
N VAL A 354 1.48 -8.48 45.35
CA VAL A 354 2.41 -7.56 44.72
C VAL A 354 3.37 -8.39 43.88
N GLN A 355 3.08 -8.56 42.59
CA GLN A 355 4.14 -8.87 41.65
C GLN A 355 5.01 -7.62 41.58
N GLU A 356 6.07 -7.61 42.39
CA GLU A 356 7.19 -6.69 42.25
C GLU A 356 7.66 -6.79 40.79
N VAL A 357 7.27 -5.79 39.99
CA VAL A 357 7.96 -5.50 38.74
C VAL A 357 9.41 -5.27 39.16
N PRO A 358 10.39 -6.05 38.68
CA PRO A 358 11.77 -5.92 39.13
C PRO A 358 12.18 -4.45 39.02
N GLU A 359 12.56 -3.83 40.13
CA GLU A 359 12.91 -2.40 40.21
C GLU A 359 14.00 -2.02 39.19
N GLU A 360 14.77 -3.02 38.72
CA GLU A 360 15.70 -2.94 37.60
C GLU A 360 15.06 -2.50 36.28
N ILE A 361 13.86 -2.95 35.93
CA ILE A 361 13.19 -2.56 34.68
C ILE A 361 12.74 -1.11 34.73
N ILE A 362 12.31 -0.65 35.91
CA ILE A 362 11.88 0.73 36.14
C ILE A 362 13.10 1.66 36.09
N THR A 363 14.20 1.30 36.75
CA THR A 363 15.45 2.08 36.74
C THR A 363 16.11 2.13 35.35
N ILE A 364 16.08 1.03 34.58
CA ILE A 364 16.57 1.01 33.18
C ILE A 364 15.74 1.95 32.29
N ASN A 365 14.42 1.97 32.43
CA ASN A 365 13.55 2.85 31.64
C ASN A 365 13.69 4.32 32.02
N ILE A 366 13.88 4.63 33.31
CA ILE A 366 14.17 5.99 33.78
C ILE A 366 15.51 6.47 33.20
N ASN A 367 16.57 5.67 33.30
CA ASN A 367 17.89 6.01 32.74
C ASN A 367 17.85 6.19 31.21
N ARG A 368 17.05 5.40 30.50
CA ARG A 368 16.88 5.52 29.05
C ARG A 368 16.17 6.82 28.66
N ARG A 369 15.16 7.24 29.42
CA ARG A 369 14.47 8.53 29.19
C ARG A 369 15.37 9.72 29.50
N SER A 370 16.11 9.67 30.61
CA SER A 370 17.07 10.72 30.96
C SER A 370 18.15 10.93 29.90
N LYS A 371 18.68 9.86 29.28
CA LYS A 371 19.66 9.97 28.19
C LYS A 371 19.10 10.57 26.91
N ILE A 372 17.86 10.24 26.55
CA ILE A 372 17.19 10.80 25.37
C ILE A 372 16.90 12.30 25.60
N ASP A 373 16.52 12.66 26.82
CA ASP A 373 16.27 14.05 27.20
C ASP A 373 17.57 14.85 27.28
N GLU A 374 18.69 14.29 27.77
CA GLU A 374 20.01 14.94 27.77
C GLU A 374 20.52 15.18 26.35
N GLU A 375 20.45 14.20 25.45
CA GLU A 375 20.90 14.36 24.06
C GLU A 375 19.99 15.33 23.30
N GLY A 376 18.68 15.32 23.58
CA GLY A 376 17.72 16.31 23.06
C GLY A 376 18.01 17.72 23.58
N PHE A 377 18.34 17.85 24.86
CA PHE A 377 18.66 19.11 25.52
C PHE A 377 20.00 19.69 25.04
N GLU A 378 21.05 18.88 24.91
CA GLU A 378 22.33 19.30 24.34
C GLU A 378 22.16 19.73 22.88
N ASN A 379 21.36 19.04 22.09
CA ASN A 379 21.06 19.45 20.72
C ASN A 379 20.30 20.78 20.67
N TYR A 380 19.36 21.00 21.60
CA TYR A 380 18.64 22.26 21.73
C TYR A 380 19.56 23.43 22.14
N MET A 381 20.36 23.24 23.19
CA MET A 381 21.32 24.24 23.69
C MET A 381 22.39 24.60 22.66
N ASN A 382 22.81 23.63 21.85
CA ASN A 382 23.79 23.84 20.79
C ASN A 382 23.15 24.24 19.43
N HIS A 383 21.83 24.45 19.39
CA HIS A 383 21.06 24.76 18.17
C HIS A 383 21.31 23.80 17.00
N LYS A 384 21.66 22.55 17.29
CA LYS A 384 21.83 21.51 16.28
C LYS A 384 20.45 21.04 15.85
N GLY A 385 19.99 21.56 14.71
CA GLY A 385 18.75 21.08 14.10
C GLY A 385 18.83 19.57 13.85
N THR A 386 17.70 18.88 13.98
CA THR A 386 17.56 17.43 13.72
C THR A 386 18.00 16.97 12.30
N TRP A 387 18.34 17.93 11.44
CA TRP A 387 18.74 17.73 10.04
C TRP A 387 20.23 18.02 9.77
N GLU A 388 21.03 18.40 10.77
CA GLU A 388 22.48 18.53 10.59
C GLU A 388 23.10 17.13 10.44
N GLN A 389 23.22 16.68 9.19
CA GLN A 389 23.96 15.46 8.87
C GLN A 389 25.39 15.63 9.40
N LYS A 390 25.79 14.75 10.34
CA LYS A 390 27.17 14.65 10.81
C LYS A 390 28.07 14.59 9.57
N LYS A 391 28.82 15.66 9.30
CA LYS A 391 29.87 15.66 8.28
C LYS A 391 30.91 14.64 8.70
N THR A 392 30.73 13.38 8.29
CA THR A 392 31.73 12.35 8.49
C THR A 392 32.97 12.78 7.72
N ALA A 393 34.09 12.92 8.44
CA ALA A 393 35.36 13.49 7.98
C ALA A 393 36.05 12.77 6.81
N ASN A 394 35.35 11.88 6.09
CA ASN A 394 35.83 11.13 4.94
C ASN A 394 35.08 11.49 3.65
N ALA A 395 34.56 12.72 3.53
CA ALA A 395 34.07 13.21 2.25
C ALA A 395 35.27 13.66 1.40
N PHE A 396 35.47 12.97 0.27
CA PHE A 396 36.38 13.34 -0.82
C PHE A 396 36.31 14.85 -1.13
N PRO A 397 37.41 15.47 -1.60
CA PRO A 397 37.42 16.89 -1.98
C PRO A 397 36.33 17.13 -3.02
N VAL A 398 35.24 17.77 -2.59
CA VAL A 398 34.20 18.26 -3.46
C VAL A 398 34.81 19.45 -4.20
N ALA A 399 34.89 19.35 -5.52
CA ALA A 399 35.29 20.44 -6.40
C ALA A 399 34.50 21.71 -6.07
N PRO A 400 35.14 22.90 -6.12
CA PRO A 400 34.52 24.15 -5.70
C PRO A 400 33.21 24.39 -6.44
N SER A 401 32.13 24.48 -5.67
CA SER A 401 30.77 24.74 -6.14
C SER A 401 30.56 26.23 -6.44
N SER A 402 31.30 26.78 -7.41
CA SER A 402 31.07 28.13 -7.94
C SER A 402 30.82 28.12 -9.45
N SER A 403 30.07 27.13 -9.96
CA SER A 403 29.61 27.13 -11.35
C SER A 403 28.63 28.26 -11.66
N PHE A 404 28.06 28.91 -10.64
CA PHE A 404 27.18 30.06 -10.82
C PHE A 404 27.95 31.37 -11.09
N ASP A 405 29.08 31.58 -10.40
CA ASP A 405 29.91 32.78 -10.61
C ASP A 405 30.64 32.75 -11.96
N ALA A 406 31.05 31.57 -12.42
CA ALA A 406 31.67 31.42 -13.74
C ALA A 406 30.67 31.69 -14.89
N TYR A 407 29.41 31.29 -14.73
CA TYR A 407 28.36 31.59 -15.73
C TYR A 407 27.96 33.07 -15.72
N TYR A 408 27.95 33.73 -14.56
CA TYR A 408 27.59 35.14 -14.45
C TYR A 408 28.67 36.06 -15.03
N GLN A 409 29.96 35.72 -14.84
CA GLN A 409 31.07 36.43 -15.47
C GLN A 409 31.08 36.27 -17.01
N LEU A 410 30.86 35.06 -17.52
CA LEU A 410 30.72 34.83 -18.97
C LEU A 410 29.52 35.56 -19.58
N TRP A 411 28.42 35.70 -18.83
CA TRP A 411 27.25 36.45 -19.29
C TRP A 411 27.49 37.97 -19.33
N LEU A 412 28.22 38.52 -18.36
CA LEU A 412 28.60 39.94 -18.34
C LEU A 412 29.58 40.32 -19.47
N GLU A 413 30.57 39.47 -19.77
CA GLU A 413 31.52 39.71 -20.87
C GLU A 413 30.85 39.64 -22.26
N LEU A 414 29.81 38.82 -22.42
CA LEU A 414 29.09 38.68 -23.68
C LEU A 414 28.14 39.84 -23.98
N HIS A 415 27.76 40.64 -22.98
CA HIS A 415 26.80 41.74 -23.15
C HIS A 415 27.44 43.13 -23.14
N LEU A 416 28.68 43.27 -22.68
CA LEU A 416 29.42 44.54 -22.71
C LEU A 416 30.28 44.73 -23.97
N SER A 417 30.33 43.74 -24.87
CA SER A 417 31.15 43.77 -26.10
C SER A 417 30.38 44.14 -27.38
N ILE A 418 29.22 44.78 -27.29
CA ILE A 418 28.50 45.30 -28.47
C ILE A 418 28.91 46.76 -28.67
N PRO A 419 29.74 47.10 -29.69
CA PRO A 419 30.02 48.49 -30.04
C PRO A 419 28.77 49.13 -30.67
N MET A 420 28.51 50.39 -30.30
CA MET A 420 27.59 51.27 -31.03
C MET A 420 28.13 51.63 -32.41
#